data_AF-A0AAV5V439-F1
#
_entry.id   AF-A0AAV5V439-F1
#
_cell.length_a   1.000
_cell.length_b   1.000
_cell.length_c   1.000
_cell.angle_alpha   90.00
_cell.angle_beta   90.00
_cell.angle_gamma   90.00
#
_symmetry.space_group_name_H-M   'P 1'
#
loop_
_entity.id
_entity.type
_entity.pdbx_description
1 polymer ?
#
loop_
_entity_poly.entity_id
_entity_poly.type
_entity_poly.pdbx_seq_one_letter_code
_entity_poly.pdbx_strand_id
1 'polypeptide(L)'
;ATIFVADYEKQRRTQISILLSVVLVIISIIYSYGILKELSLCNCIESLNCSCESPNFQIIRILLKLNEKRHGELTNVIRRSSFDEYSLSLRVQLKENIWSLKKIEFGVVILTSGVVFNLFLFFPPVFFLSQPGDFEILQWFMCVSNFSLAL
;
A
#
# COMPACT_ATOMS: atom_id res chain seq x y z
N ALA A 1 -9.47 -6.74 -14.68
CA ALA A 1 -9.19 -5.30 -14.90
C ALA A 1 -9.97 -4.76 -16.11
N THR A 2 -9.77 -5.25 -17.33
CA THR A 2 -10.32 -4.62 -18.55
C THR A 2 -11.83 -4.77 -18.75
N ILE A 3 -12.45 -5.89 -18.34
CA ILE A 3 -13.92 -6.02 -18.31
C ILE A 3 -14.53 -5.02 -17.31
N PHE A 4 -13.86 -4.82 -16.17
CA PHE A 4 -14.31 -3.89 -15.15
C PHE A 4 -14.14 -2.42 -15.56
N VAL A 5 -13.14 -2.07 -16.38
CA VAL A 5 -12.91 -0.69 -16.87
C VAL A 5 -14.00 -0.26 -17.86
N ALA A 6 -14.38 -1.13 -18.79
CA ALA A 6 -15.48 -0.83 -19.73
C ALA A 6 -16.83 -0.63 -19.01
N ASP A 7 -17.06 -1.38 -17.93
CA ASP A 7 -18.22 -1.15 -17.04
C ASP A 7 -18.06 0.09 -16.15
N TYR A 8 -16.82 0.43 -15.74
CA TYR A 8 -16.52 1.60 -14.91
C TYR A 8 -16.72 2.92 -15.68
N GLU A 9 -16.34 2.98 -16.95
CA GLU A 9 -16.53 4.15 -17.81
C GLU A 9 -18.02 4.39 -18.11
N LYS A 10 -18.82 3.33 -18.16
CA LYS A 10 -20.25 3.41 -18.49
C LYS A 10 -21.12 3.83 -17.29
N GLN A 11 -20.69 3.55 -16.06
CA GLN A 11 -21.35 3.98 -14.83
C GLN A 11 -20.32 4.49 -13.83
N ARG A 12 -20.25 5.82 -13.65
CA ARG A 12 -19.41 6.48 -12.66
C ARG A 12 -19.95 6.22 -11.24
N ARG A 13 -19.58 5.09 -10.63
CA ARG A 13 -20.03 4.68 -9.28
C ARG A 13 -19.27 5.40 -8.17
N THR A 14 -19.37 6.72 -8.14
CA THR A 14 -18.76 7.58 -7.10
C THR A 14 -19.20 7.20 -5.69
N GLN A 15 -20.42 6.66 -5.53
CA GLN A 15 -20.94 6.15 -4.27
C GLN A 15 -20.04 5.08 -3.63
N ILE A 16 -19.45 4.19 -4.45
CA ILE A 16 -18.56 3.14 -3.95
C ILE A 16 -17.27 3.76 -3.41
N SER A 17 -16.71 4.74 -4.11
CA SER A 17 -15.50 5.45 -3.64
C SER A 17 -15.76 6.24 -2.37
N ILE A 18 -16.91 6.93 -2.27
CA ILE A 18 -17.29 7.68 -1.07
C ILE A 18 -17.48 6.73 0.12
N LEU A 19 -18.20 5.62 -0.09
CA LEU A 19 -18.41 4.61 0.94
C LEU A 19 -17.09 4.03 1.44
N LEU A 20 -16.19 3.68 0.51
CA LEU A 20 -14.86 3.16 0.85
C LEU A 20 -14.05 4.17 1.67
N SER A 21 -14.05 5.44 1.27
CA SER A 21 -13.35 6.51 2.00
C SER A 21 -13.91 6.72 3.41
N VAL A 22 -15.23 6.71 3.57
CA VAL A 22 -15.88 6.85 4.89
C VAL A 22 -15.49 5.68 5.80
N VAL A 23 -15.52 4.45 5.30
CA VAL A 23 -15.12 3.26 6.05
C VAL A 23 -13.65 3.35 6.47
N LEU A 24 -12.75 3.75 5.56
CA LEU A 24 -11.33 3.91 5.85
C LEU A 24 -11.06 4.96 6.92
N VAL A 25 -11.78 6.10 6.88
CA VAL A 25 -11.65 7.15 7.91
C VAL A 25 -12.12 6.66 9.28
N ILE A 26 -13.23 5.91 9.35
CA ILE A 26 -13.72 5.35 10.61
C ILE A 26 -12.70 4.38 11.20
N ILE A 27 -12.14 3.48 10.38
CA ILE A 27 -11.09 2.55 10.80
C ILE A 27 -9.87 3.31 11.30
N SER A 28 -9.44 4.36 10.59
CA SER A 28 -8.31 5.20 10.98
C SER A 28 -8.54 5.90 12.33
N ILE A 29 -9.74 6.40 12.61
CA ILE A 29 -10.05 7.06 13.90
C ILE A 29 -10.02 6.05 15.05
N ILE A 30 -10.62 4.87 14.87
CA ILE A 30 -10.60 3.79 15.88
C ILE A 30 -9.16 3.38 16.16
N TYR A 31 -8.35 3.28 15.12
CA TYR A 31 -6.94 2.94 15.21
C TYR A 31 -6.13 4.00 15.97
N SER A 32 -6.27 5.28 15.62
CA SER A 32 -5.60 6.38 16.32
C SER A 32 -6.02 6.47 17.79
N TYR A 33 -7.29 6.20 18.11
CA TYR A 33 -7.77 6.16 19.49
C TYR A 33 -7.14 4.99 20.27
N GLY A 34 -6.95 3.84 19.62
CA GLY A 34 -6.27 2.67 20.21
C GLY A 34 -4.82 2.94 20.57
N ILE A 35 -4.08 3.68 19.74
CA ILE A 35 -2.68 4.06 20.00
C ILE A 35 -2.57 4.98 21.23
N LEU A 36 -3.49 5.94 21.37
CA LEU A 36 -3.41 6.95 22.43
C LEU A 36 -3.68 6.40 23.83
N LYS A 37 -4.39 5.27 23.95
CA LYS A 37 -4.90 4.79 25.25
C LYS A 37 -4.02 3.76 25.95
N GLU A 38 -3.15 3.01 25.26
CA GLU A 38 -2.27 2.00 25.89
C GLU A 38 -0.95 1.76 25.14
N LEU A 39 0.19 1.85 25.83
CA LEU A 39 1.53 1.47 25.35
C LEU A 39 1.67 -0.04 25.03
N SER A 40 0.87 -0.90 25.67
CA SER A 40 0.85 -2.36 25.40
C SER A 40 0.19 -2.73 24.08
N LEU A 41 -0.69 -1.87 23.55
CA LEU A 41 -1.31 -2.05 22.24
C LEU A 41 -0.36 -1.69 21.09
N CYS A 42 0.67 -0.86 21.30
CA CYS A 42 1.66 -0.53 20.26
C CYS A 42 2.30 -1.78 19.65
N ASN A 43 2.68 -2.78 20.45
CA ASN A 43 3.27 -4.03 19.94
C ASN A 43 2.26 -4.86 19.11
N CYS A 44 0.99 -4.89 19.51
CA CYS A 44 -0.08 -5.55 18.77
C CYS A 44 -0.41 -4.81 17.47
N ILE A 45 -0.35 -3.50 17.50
CA ILE A 45 -0.64 -2.59 16.39
C ILE A 45 0.50 -2.63 15.35
N GLU A 46 1.76 -2.66 15.79
CA GLU A 46 2.94 -2.83 14.92
C GLU A 46 2.98 -4.21 14.26
N SER A 47 2.67 -5.27 15.02
CA SER A 47 2.56 -6.62 14.44
C SER A 47 1.39 -6.74 13.46
N LEU A 48 0.26 -6.09 13.74
CA LEU A 48 -0.86 -5.97 12.79
C LEU A 48 -0.46 -5.21 11.52
N ASN A 49 0.23 -4.07 11.62
CA ASN A 49 0.71 -3.34 10.44
C ASN A 49 1.66 -4.19 9.59
N CYS A 50 2.64 -4.83 10.23
CA CYS A 50 3.60 -5.67 9.53
C CYS A 50 2.91 -6.87 8.86
N SER A 51 1.87 -7.43 9.50
CA SER A 51 1.07 -8.53 8.95
C SER A 51 0.12 -8.10 7.83
N CYS A 52 -0.36 -6.85 7.83
CA CYS A 52 -1.29 -6.29 6.84
C CYS A 52 -0.59 -5.70 5.62
N GLU A 53 0.68 -5.32 5.71
CA GLU A 53 1.44 -4.80 4.55
C GLU A 53 1.95 -5.92 3.63
N SER A 54 2.32 -7.07 4.19
CA SER A 54 2.83 -8.21 3.41
C SER A 54 1.84 -8.76 2.35
N PRO A 55 0.52 -8.92 2.61
CA PRO A 55 -0.43 -9.42 1.64
C PRO A 55 -0.68 -8.41 0.53
N ASN A 56 -0.72 -7.11 0.86
CA ASN A 56 -0.94 -6.03 -0.10
C ASN A 56 0.17 -5.97 -1.14
N PHE A 57 1.43 -6.08 -0.69
CA PHE A 57 2.58 -6.15 -1.59
C PHE A 57 2.53 -7.38 -2.52
N GLN A 58 2.14 -8.54 -1.98
CA GLN A 58 2.01 -9.76 -2.78
C GLN A 58 0.88 -9.67 -3.81
N ILE A 59 -0.26 -9.06 -3.45
CA ILE A 59 -1.37 -8.83 -4.38
C ILE A 59 -0.92 -7.94 -5.53
N ILE A 60 -0.21 -6.84 -5.26
CA ILE A 60 0.32 -5.93 -6.29
C ILE A 60 1.27 -6.69 -7.24
N ARG A 61 2.18 -7.51 -6.71
CA ARG A 61 3.09 -8.32 -7.53
C ARG A 61 2.38 -9.36 -8.38
N ILE A 62 1.36 -10.02 -7.84
CA ILE A 62 0.53 -10.98 -8.60
C ILE A 62 -0.19 -10.26 -9.74
N LEU A 63 -0.81 -9.11 -9.45
CA LEU A 63 -1.48 -8.29 -10.47
C LEU A 63 -0.50 -7.81 -11.54
N LEU A 64 0.71 -7.40 -11.16
CA LEU A 64 1.76 -7.01 -12.10
C LEU A 64 2.12 -8.17 -13.03
N LYS A 65 2.43 -9.34 -12.48
CA LYS A 65 2.78 -10.54 -13.27
C LYS A 65 1.66 -10.96 -14.22
N LEU A 66 0.41 -10.91 -13.76
CA LEU A 66 -0.75 -11.24 -14.60
C LEU A 66 -0.92 -10.24 -15.75
N ASN A 67 -0.75 -8.94 -15.48
CA ASN A 67 -0.84 -7.90 -16.51
C ASN A 67 0.32 -7.97 -17.51
N GLU A 68 1.56 -8.22 -17.05
CA GLU A 68 2.73 -8.40 -17.93
C GLU A 68 2.59 -9.64 -18.81
N LYS A 69 2.15 -10.77 -18.24
CA LYS A 69 1.89 -12.00 -19.00
C LYS A 69 0.83 -11.78 -20.08
N ARG A 70 -0.31 -11.16 -19.71
CA ARG A 70 -1.40 -10.84 -20.66
C ARG A 70 -0.95 -9.87 -21.75
N HIS A 71 -0.13 -8.88 -21.41
CA HIS A 71 0.44 -7.96 -22.39
C HIS A 71 1.39 -8.69 -23.35
N GLY A 72 2.22 -9.61 -22.86
CA GLY A 72 3.10 -10.45 -23.69
C GLY A 72 2.32 -11.34 -24.66
N GLU A 73 1.27 -12.02 -24.19
CA GLU A 73 0.38 -12.83 -25.01
C GLU A 73 -0.27 -11.99 -26.12
N LEU A 74 -0.82 -10.82 -25.79
CA LEU A 74 -1.46 -9.90 -26.76
C LEU A 74 -0.47 -9.25 -27.74
N THR A 75 0.82 -9.20 -27.40
CA THR A 75 1.88 -8.70 -28.29
C THR A 75 2.33 -9.81 -29.26
N ASN A 76 2.41 -11.05 -28.78
CA ASN A 76 2.85 -12.20 -29.59
C ASN A 76 1.76 -12.72 -30.55
N VAL A 77 0.48 -12.55 -30.22
CA VAL A 77 -0.68 -12.99 -31.04
C VAL A 77 -0.92 -12.08 -32.27
N ILE A 78 -0.27 -10.92 -32.36
CA ILE A 78 -0.38 -9.94 -33.48
C ILE A 78 -0.06 -10.53 -34.85
N ARG A 79 0.56 -11.71 -34.92
CA ARG A 79 1.00 -12.23 -36.20
C ARG A 79 -0.14 -12.55 -37.18
N ARG A 80 -1.42 -12.72 -36.78
CA ARG A 80 -2.51 -13.10 -37.71
C ARG A 80 -3.93 -12.78 -37.22
N SER A 81 -4.48 -11.59 -37.46
CA SER A 81 -5.94 -11.41 -37.70
C SER A 81 -6.26 -9.92 -37.94
N SER A 82 -6.83 -9.60 -39.10
CA SER A 82 -7.26 -8.25 -39.49
C SER A 82 -8.60 -7.81 -38.87
N PHE A 83 -9.22 -8.65 -38.02
CA PHE A 83 -10.55 -8.43 -37.45
C PHE A 83 -10.56 -8.02 -35.96
N ASP A 84 -9.39 -7.91 -35.32
CA ASP A 84 -9.30 -7.53 -33.89
C ASP A 84 -9.26 -6.01 -33.71
N GLU A 85 -10.42 -5.37 -33.83
CA GLU A 85 -10.66 -3.98 -33.38
C GLU A 85 -10.39 -3.80 -31.86
N TYR A 86 -10.41 -4.92 -31.11
CA TYR A 86 -10.10 -4.98 -29.68
C TYR A 86 -8.60 -4.81 -29.33
N SER A 87 -7.71 -4.54 -30.30
CA SER A 87 -6.27 -4.75 -30.13
C SER A 87 -5.42 -3.51 -29.80
N LEU A 88 -5.90 -2.28 -30.00
CA LEU A 88 -5.08 -1.07 -29.74
C LEU A 88 -5.39 -0.44 -28.37
N SER A 89 -6.67 -0.14 -28.10
CA SER A 89 -7.11 0.48 -26.83
C SER A 89 -6.78 -0.38 -25.62
N LEU A 90 -7.00 -1.70 -25.73
CA LEU A 90 -6.68 -2.67 -24.68
C LEU A 90 -5.18 -2.72 -24.35
N ARG A 91 -4.31 -2.58 -25.36
CA ARG A 91 -2.86 -2.55 -25.16
C ARG A 91 -2.40 -1.28 -24.48
N VAL A 92 -2.95 -0.14 -24.90
CA VAL A 92 -2.69 1.14 -24.25
C VAL A 92 -3.10 1.07 -22.77
N GLN A 93 -4.31 0.58 -22.48
CA GLN A 93 -4.79 0.38 -21.11
C GLN A 93 -3.93 -0.60 -20.30
N LEU A 94 -3.50 -1.72 -20.89
CA LEU A 94 -2.59 -2.66 -20.20
C LEU A 94 -1.23 -2.03 -19.91
N LYS A 95 -0.67 -1.28 -20.86
CA LYS A 95 0.60 -0.56 -20.70
C LYS A 95 0.51 0.49 -19.59
N GLU A 96 -0.57 1.27 -19.57
CA GLU A 96 -0.84 2.26 -18.52
C GLU A 96 -1.06 1.60 -17.15
N ASN A 97 -1.78 0.48 -17.09
CA ASN A 97 -1.97 -0.29 -15.86
C ASN A 97 -0.67 -0.86 -15.31
N ILE A 98 0.20 -1.44 -16.17
CA ILE A 98 1.52 -1.92 -15.76
C ILE A 98 2.36 -0.76 -15.23
N TRP A 99 2.39 0.37 -15.94
CA TRP A 99 3.14 1.55 -15.52
C TRP A 99 2.64 2.10 -14.19
N SER A 100 1.32 2.16 -14.00
CA SER A 100 0.70 2.63 -12.77
C SER A 100 0.97 1.67 -11.61
N LEU A 101 0.87 0.35 -11.83
CA LEU A 101 1.19 -0.65 -10.81
C LEU A 101 2.67 -0.61 -10.40
N LYS A 102 3.60 -0.35 -11.32
CA LYS A 102 5.03 -0.17 -10.98
C LYS A 102 5.26 1.03 -10.08
N LYS A 103 4.54 2.13 -10.33
CA LYS A 103 4.60 3.32 -9.45
C LYS A 103 4.00 3.04 -8.07
N ILE A 104 2.89 2.33 -8.02
CA ILE A 104 2.27 1.92 -6.75
C ILE A 104 3.20 0.96 -6.00
N GLU A 105 3.82 -0.02 -6.68
CA GLU A 105 4.81 -0.93 -6.06
C GLU A 105 5.98 -0.14 -5.47
N PHE A 106 6.52 0.83 -6.21
CA PHE A 106 7.59 1.70 -5.70
C PHE A 106 7.15 2.50 -4.47
N GLY A 107 5.95 3.10 -4.50
CA GLY A 107 5.40 3.82 -3.36
C GLY A 107 5.20 2.93 -2.13
N VAL A 108 4.70 1.71 -2.33
CA VAL A 108 4.54 0.72 -1.25
C VAL A 108 5.90 0.30 -0.68
N VAL A 109 6.91 0.08 -1.53
CA VAL A 109 8.27 -0.25 -1.06
C VAL A 109 8.86 0.87 -0.22
N ILE A 110 8.71 2.13 -0.64
CA ILE A 110 9.17 3.29 0.15
C ILE A 110 8.46 3.32 1.49
N LEU A 111 7.12 3.25 1.50
CA LEU A 111 6.33 3.30 2.72
C LEU A 111 6.71 2.17 3.69
N THR A 112 6.74 0.92 3.22
CA THR A 112 7.14 -0.23 4.03
C THR A 112 8.57 -0.08 4.54
N SER A 113 9.51 0.43 3.72
CA SER A 113 10.88 0.68 4.18
C SER A 113 10.96 1.75 5.27
N GLY A 114 10.16 2.81 5.16
CA GLY A 114 10.04 3.86 6.17
C GLY A 114 9.47 3.33 7.48
N VAL A 115 8.41 2.51 7.41
CA VAL A 115 7.81 1.86 8.58
C VAL A 115 8.80 0.91 9.26
N VAL A 116 9.52 0.07 8.50
CA VAL A 116 10.53 -0.84 9.03
C VAL A 116 11.69 -0.08 9.68
N PHE A 117 12.16 1.00 9.06
CA PHE A 117 13.19 1.86 9.63
C PHE A 117 12.71 2.52 10.93
N ASN A 118 11.47 3.01 10.95
CA ASN A 118 10.86 3.61 12.12
C ASN A 118 10.73 2.63 13.28
N LEU A 119 10.27 1.41 13.00
CA LEU A 119 10.24 0.30 13.94
C LEU A 119 11.62 0.04 14.55
N PHE A 120 12.67 0.00 13.72
CA PHE A 120 14.03 -0.20 14.20
C PHE A 120 14.53 0.93 15.10
N LEU A 121 14.07 2.18 14.88
CA LEU A 121 14.41 3.31 15.74
C LEU A 121 13.61 3.32 17.05
N PHE A 122 12.37 2.83 17.04
CA PHE A 122 11.46 2.88 18.19
C PHE A 122 11.59 1.67 19.13
N PHE A 123 11.76 0.48 18.57
CA PHE A 123 11.72 -0.78 19.34
C PHE A 123 12.88 -0.92 20.34
N PRO A 124 14.17 -0.67 20.00
CA PRO A 124 15.26 -0.83 20.95
C PRO A 124 15.16 0.12 22.17
N PRO A 125 14.88 1.43 22.01
CA PRO A 125 14.68 2.32 23.15
C PRO A 125 13.58 1.85 24.11
N VAL A 126 12.46 1.37 23.59
CA VAL A 126 11.34 0.92 24.44
C VAL A 126 11.73 -0.29 25.30
N PHE A 127 12.49 -1.24 24.77
CA PHE A 127 12.90 -2.44 25.50
C PHE A 127 14.12 -2.24 26.41
N PHE A 128 15.06 -1.36 26.04
CA PHE A 128 16.31 -1.17 26.80
C PHE A 128 16.27 0.03 27.77
N LEU A 129 15.41 1.02 27.52
CA LEU A 129 15.35 2.30 28.28
C LEU A 129 14.02 2.46 29.03
N SER A 130 13.52 1.39 29.67
CA SER A 130 12.26 1.44 30.43
C SER A 130 12.43 1.96 31.86
N GLN A 131 13.64 2.36 32.28
CA GLN A 131 13.87 2.86 33.63
C GLN A 131 13.45 4.34 33.74
N PRO A 132 12.95 4.80 34.90
CA PRO A 132 12.46 6.17 35.07
C PRO A 132 13.52 7.27 34.84
N GLY A 133 14.82 6.93 34.88
CA GLY A 133 15.91 7.85 34.57
C GLY A 133 16.14 8.07 33.07
N ASP A 134 15.60 7.21 32.20
CA ASP A 134 15.90 7.23 30.76
C ASP A 134 14.82 7.93 29.93
N PHE A 135 13.84 8.56 30.59
CA PHE A 135 12.66 9.12 29.95
C PHE A 135 13.00 10.24 28.94
N GLU A 136 14.03 11.04 29.25
CA GLU A 136 14.52 12.10 28.35
C GLU A 136 15.11 11.52 27.06
N ILE A 137 15.89 10.44 27.17
CA ILE A 137 16.48 9.75 26.02
C ILE A 137 15.38 9.14 25.15
N LEU A 138 14.37 8.53 25.77
CA LEU A 138 13.21 7.97 25.07
C LEU A 138 12.42 9.04 24.29
N GLN A 139 12.26 10.25 24.85
CA GLN A 139 11.62 11.37 24.17
C GLN A 139 12.39 11.83 22.93
N TRP A 140 13.73 11.87 22.99
CA TRP A 140 14.56 12.18 21.83
C TRP A 140 14.43 11.13 20.73
N PHE A 141 14.42 9.85 21.06
CA PHE A 141 14.18 8.78 20.09
C PHE A 141 12.79 8.88 19.44
N MET A 142 11.74 9.17 20.22
CA MET A 142 10.41 9.44 19.68
C MET A 142 10.39 10.66 18.74
N CYS A 143 11.08 11.74 19.10
CA CYS A 143 11.15 12.94 18.29
C CYS A 143 11.85 12.68 16.94
N VAL A 144 13.00 12.00 16.97
CA VAL A 144 13.76 11.62 15.76
C VAL A 144 12.96 10.66 14.89
N SER A 145 12.29 9.68 15.50
CA SER A 145 11.40 8.74 14.83
C SER A 145 10.27 9.46 14.10
N ASN A 146 9.55 10.36 14.78
CA ASN A 146 8.46 11.13 14.16
C ASN A 146 8.96 12.08 13.06
N PHE A 147 10.13 12.71 13.26
CA PHE A 147 10.73 13.57 12.25
C PHE A 147 11.13 12.78 11.00
N SER A 148 11.65 11.56 11.17
CA SER A 148 12.00 10.68 10.05
C SER A 148 10.80 10.19 9.24
N LEU A 149 9.61 10.07 9.86
CA LEU A 149 8.36 9.74 9.18
C LEU A 149 7.74 10.94 8.45
N ALA A 150 8.02 12.16 8.92
CA ALA A 150 7.45 13.38 8.35
C ALA A 150 8.21 13.91 7.11
N LEU A 151 9.39 13.36 6.83
CA LEU A 151 10.33 13.80 5.80
C LEU A 151 10.33 12.87 4.59
#